data_AF-A0A261AYS5-F1
#
_entry.id   AF-A0A261AYS5-F1
#
_cell.length_a   1.000
_cell.length_b   1.000
_cell.length_c   1.000
_cell.angle_alpha   90.00
_cell.angle_beta   90.00
_cell.angle_gamma   90.00
#
_symmetry.space_group_name_H-M   'P 1'
#
loop_
_entity.id
_entity.type
_entity.pdbx_description
1 polymer ?
#
loop_
_entity_poly.entity_id
_entity_poly.type
_entity_poly.pdbx_seq_one_letter_code
_entity_poly.pdbx_strand_id
1 'polypeptide(L)'
;MNTTEMQYQLLAQVVQAGNNQLITRYINQLPPHHSSTVHLFDSCNLPYIIKKHCKHNRAANRLLKTHHVIKGIQMEEEKAKMLETFRDGFKEMFDGEEEELPGNVVELLMHFMIDDVIERVGTCPEADRLAEKIRVMGRNREEVDEDMEMDFDGEEDEIEEEDDADESFLSTDSGINEFEVEDLAQEILIHILMMSLLDNDEQLICNSIDFIFKTSESEFSLDLYQKYEIARLLLAYGTTDYEEAEDLDEILMDDILEAVEIKMKPRKLEAFRMFVKSLEASGEDSLSDDTLEILMHFARTENEVDTVVKLLLAKDVTTIQYRNFMIEMFLMEYPEPTLDMEILIQKIREMEEEDDRVFLSFVI
;
A
#
# COMPACT_ATOMS: atom_id res chain seq x y z
N MET A 1 -11.37 13.68 7.48
CA MET A 1 -10.12 14.10 6.80
C MET A 1 -9.81 15.59 7.04
N ASN A 2 -8.53 15.98 7.24
CA ASN A 2 -8.11 17.40 7.37
C ASN A 2 -7.67 18.03 6.02
N THR A 3 -7.42 19.34 5.96
CA THR A 3 -7.05 20.04 4.71
C THR A 3 -5.74 19.53 4.09
N THR A 4 -4.72 19.24 4.91
CA THR A 4 -3.43 18.72 4.41
C THR A 4 -3.59 17.31 3.87
N GLU A 5 -4.32 16.46 4.59
CA GLU A 5 -4.64 15.10 4.18
C GLU A 5 -5.42 15.08 2.84
N MET A 6 -6.41 15.96 2.69
CA MET A 6 -7.12 16.18 1.42
C MET A 6 -6.16 16.55 0.29
N GLN A 7 -5.20 17.45 0.53
CA GLN A 7 -4.22 17.86 -0.49
C GLN A 7 -3.36 16.68 -0.94
N TYR A 8 -2.94 15.80 -0.03
CA TYR A 8 -2.15 14.61 -0.36
C TYR A 8 -3.00 13.56 -1.10
N GLN A 9 -4.26 13.38 -0.72
CA GLN A 9 -5.19 12.50 -1.45
C GLN A 9 -5.45 13.02 -2.87
N LEU A 10 -5.67 14.32 -3.04
CA LEU A 10 -5.80 14.95 -4.37
C LEU A 10 -4.50 14.84 -5.19
N LEU A 11 -3.33 14.99 -4.55
CA LEU A 11 -2.05 14.75 -5.23
C LEU A 11 -1.99 13.32 -5.79
N ALA A 12 -2.42 12.32 -5.01
CA ALA A 12 -2.45 10.94 -5.49
C ALA A 12 -3.28 10.82 -6.77
N GLN A 13 -4.44 11.48 -6.83
CA GLN A 13 -5.31 11.49 -8.02
C GLN A 13 -4.68 12.22 -9.20
N VAL A 14 -4.07 13.39 -8.95
CA VAL A 14 -3.33 14.13 -9.98
C VAL A 14 -2.19 13.30 -10.57
N VAL A 15 -1.51 12.50 -9.73
CA VAL A 15 -0.46 11.58 -10.18
C VAL A 15 -1.05 10.44 -11.01
N GLN A 16 -2.18 9.88 -10.61
CA GLN A 16 -2.88 8.83 -11.38
C GLN A 16 -3.41 9.33 -12.73
N ALA A 17 -3.81 10.60 -12.82
CA ALA A 17 -4.22 11.24 -14.07
C ALA A 17 -3.07 11.38 -15.10
N GLY A 18 -1.80 11.32 -14.65
CA GLY A 18 -0.63 11.23 -15.53
C GLY A 18 -0.19 12.54 -16.21
N ASN A 19 -0.82 13.67 -15.91
CA ASN A 19 -0.40 14.96 -16.47
C ASN A 19 0.82 15.54 -15.75
N ASN A 20 1.99 15.39 -16.37
CA ASN A 20 3.27 15.81 -15.80
C ASN A 20 3.34 17.30 -15.40
N GLN A 21 2.65 18.18 -16.13
CA GLN A 21 2.64 19.61 -15.83
C GLN A 21 1.79 19.89 -14.59
N LEU A 22 0.59 19.32 -14.53
CA LEU A 22 -0.31 19.43 -13.38
C LEU A 22 0.36 18.85 -12.12
N ILE A 23 0.93 17.64 -12.22
CA ILE A 23 1.69 17.00 -11.14
C ILE A 23 2.77 17.93 -10.60
N THR A 24 3.57 18.53 -11.50
CA THR A 24 4.66 19.43 -11.09
C THR A 24 4.13 20.67 -10.39
N ARG A 25 3.05 21.28 -10.89
CA ARG A 25 2.42 22.46 -10.26
C ARG A 25 1.88 22.10 -8.88
N TYR A 26 1.15 20.99 -8.77
CA TYR A 26 0.54 20.55 -7.53
C TYR A 26 1.60 20.27 -6.46
N ILE A 27 2.67 19.55 -6.81
CA ILE A 27 3.80 19.30 -5.90
C ILE A 27 4.44 20.61 -5.42
N ASN A 28 4.61 21.59 -6.31
CA ASN A 28 5.21 22.88 -5.94
C ASN A 28 4.31 23.75 -5.05
N GLN A 29 3.00 23.46 -5.00
CA GLN A 29 2.03 24.13 -4.12
C GLN A 29 1.92 23.47 -2.75
N LEU A 30 2.41 22.23 -2.60
CA LEU A 30 2.41 21.56 -1.31
C LEU A 30 3.31 22.31 -0.32
N PRO A 31 2.93 22.34 0.97
CA PRO A 31 3.83 22.79 2.01
C PRO A 31 5.13 21.96 1.94
N PRO A 32 6.28 22.53 2.34
CA PRO A 32 7.54 21.81 2.36
C PRO A 32 7.38 20.47 3.08
N HIS A 33 7.77 19.38 2.41
CA HIS A 33 7.62 18.04 2.97
C HIS A 33 8.49 17.90 4.24
N HIS A 34 7.85 17.54 5.35
CA HIS A 34 8.48 17.44 6.67
C HIS A 34 8.24 16.05 7.28
N SER A 35 8.95 15.73 8.36
CA SER A 35 8.76 14.48 9.12
C SER A 35 7.31 14.28 9.58
N SER A 36 6.63 15.36 9.94
CA SER A 36 5.21 15.34 10.35
C SER A 36 4.23 14.94 9.24
N THR A 37 4.66 14.93 7.97
CA THR A 37 3.81 14.60 6.81
C THR A 37 4.11 13.23 6.20
N VAL A 38 5.07 12.47 6.74
CA VAL A 38 5.43 11.14 6.22
C VAL A 38 4.24 10.19 6.27
N HIS A 39 3.54 10.11 7.40
CA HIS A 39 2.34 9.28 7.54
C HIS A 39 1.23 9.62 6.54
N LEU A 40 1.11 10.90 6.11
CA LEU A 40 0.15 11.30 5.07
C LEU A 40 0.58 10.83 3.68
N PHE A 41 1.90 10.78 3.45
CA PHE A 41 2.45 10.28 2.19
C PHE A 41 2.21 8.78 2.05
N ASP A 42 2.39 8.04 3.16
CA ASP A 42 2.14 6.60 3.24
C ASP A 42 0.65 6.27 3.16
N SER A 43 -0.19 6.97 3.94
CA SER A 43 -1.64 6.72 3.97
C SER A 43 -2.36 7.01 2.66
N CYS A 44 -1.75 7.84 1.80
CA CYS A 44 -2.21 8.11 0.43
C CYS A 44 -1.61 7.13 -0.60
N ASN A 45 -0.76 6.20 -0.17
CA ASN A 45 0.00 5.27 -0.99
C ASN A 45 0.78 5.95 -2.13
N LEU A 46 1.28 7.17 -1.87
CA LEU A 46 2.00 7.98 -2.86
C LEU A 46 3.29 7.32 -3.37
N PRO A 47 4.09 6.58 -2.57
CA PRO A 47 5.27 5.90 -3.06
C PRO A 47 4.97 4.95 -4.23
N TYR A 48 3.93 4.11 -4.08
CA TYR A 48 3.47 3.19 -5.11
C TYR A 48 2.92 3.94 -6.33
N ILE A 49 2.01 4.88 -6.11
CA ILE A 49 1.34 5.64 -7.19
C ILE A 49 2.36 6.42 -8.03
N ILE A 50 3.36 7.05 -7.40
CA ILE A 50 4.44 7.76 -8.10
C ILE A 50 5.30 6.78 -8.92
N LYS A 51 5.66 5.63 -8.35
CA LYS A 51 6.45 4.62 -9.07
C LYS A 51 5.70 4.06 -10.28
N LYS A 52 4.40 3.81 -10.14
CA LYS A 52 3.50 3.29 -11.19
C LYS A 52 3.28 4.29 -12.32
N HIS A 53 2.92 5.54 -12.00
CA HIS A 53 2.43 6.51 -12.98
C HIS A 53 3.44 7.62 -13.36
N CYS A 54 4.51 7.84 -12.59
CA CYS A 54 5.37 9.03 -12.70
C CYS A 54 6.85 8.73 -13.01
N LYS A 55 7.15 7.65 -13.73
CA LYS A 55 8.53 7.22 -14.05
C LYS A 55 9.43 8.34 -14.60
N HIS A 56 8.88 9.28 -15.37
CA HIS A 56 9.63 10.39 -15.99
C HIS A 56 9.42 11.77 -15.35
N ASN A 57 8.58 11.88 -14.30
CA ASN A 57 8.30 13.16 -13.67
C ASN A 57 9.41 13.53 -12.66
N ARG A 58 10.21 14.55 -12.95
CA ARG A 58 11.33 14.94 -12.07
C ARG A 58 10.88 15.46 -10.70
N ALA A 59 9.74 16.15 -10.62
CA ALA A 59 9.24 16.69 -9.36
C ALA A 59 8.77 15.56 -8.43
N ALA A 60 7.96 14.63 -8.95
CA ALA A 60 7.48 13.47 -8.22
C ALA A 60 8.63 12.56 -7.74
N ASN A 61 9.63 12.28 -8.60
CA ASN A 61 10.78 11.49 -8.20
C ASN A 61 11.66 12.17 -7.13
N ARG A 62 11.77 13.51 -7.14
CA ARG A 62 12.45 14.24 -6.06
C ARG A 62 11.67 14.18 -4.76
N LEU A 63 10.34 14.31 -4.83
CA LEU A 63 9.46 14.22 -3.66
C LEU A 63 9.59 12.83 -3.02
N LEU A 64 9.51 11.78 -3.83
CA LEU A 64 9.69 10.39 -3.39
C LEU A 64 11.06 10.17 -2.74
N LYS A 65 12.13 10.69 -3.34
CA LYS A 65 13.48 10.59 -2.76
C LYS A 65 13.57 11.28 -1.40
N THR A 66 12.98 12.48 -1.26
CA THR A 66 12.94 13.19 0.03
C THR A 66 12.16 12.41 1.07
N HIS A 67 11.01 11.83 0.68
CA HIS A 67 10.23 10.98 1.54
C HIS A 67 11.03 9.77 2.06
N HIS A 68 11.69 9.00 1.19
CA HIS A 68 12.51 7.85 1.61
C HIS A 68 13.64 8.23 2.57
N VAL A 69 14.28 9.40 2.40
CA VAL A 69 15.34 9.85 3.32
C VAL A 69 14.79 10.11 4.71
N ILE A 70 13.64 10.80 4.81
CA ILE A 70 13.02 11.12 6.10
C ILE A 70 12.49 9.83 6.75
N LYS A 71 11.85 8.98 5.95
CA LYS A 71 11.27 7.72 6.39
C LYS A 71 12.34 6.74 6.86
N GLY A 72 13.45 6.60 6.14
CA GLY A 72 14.57 5.76 6.58
C GLY A 72 15.05 6.12 7.99
N ILE A 73 15.15 7.42 8.31
CA ILE A 73 15.49 7.86 9.67
C ILE A 73 14.43 7.42 10.69
N GLN A 74 13.13 7.54 10.36
CA GLN A 74 12.04 7.11 11.25
C GLN A 74 12.01 5.59 11.43
N MET A 75 12.21 4.83 10.35
CA MET A 75 12.22 3.37 10.39
C MET A 75 13.36 2.82 11.24
N GLU A 76 14.54 3.44 11.21
CA GLU A 76 15.65 3.06 12.10
C GLU A 76 15.34 3.30 13.58
N GLU A 77 14.71 4.44 13.91
CA GLU A 77 14.27 4.73 15.28
C GLU A 77 13.18 3.77 15.77
N GLU A 78 12.26 3.37 14.88
CA GLU A 78 11.20 2.41 15.16
C GLU A 78 11.73 0.98 15.27
N LYS A 79 12.65 0.57 14.38
CA LYS A 79 13.31 -0.74 14.43
C LYS A 79 14.02 -0.95 15.77
N ALA A 80 14.74 0.05 16.25
CA ALA A 80 15.41 -0.04 17.55
C ALA A 80 14.42 -0.27 18.71
N LYS A 81 13.23 0.34 18.65
CA LYS A 81 12.17 0.13 19.66
C LYS A 81 11.49 -1.22 19.51
N MET A 82 11.20 -1.65 18.28
CA MET A 82 10.63 -2.97 18.00
C MET A 82 11.55 -4.06 18.53
N LEU A 83 12.87 -3.95 18.30
CA LEU A 83 13.87 -4.88 18.83
C LEU A 83 13.94 -4.86 20.36
N GLU A 84 13.81 -3.69 20.99
CA GLU A 84 13.76 -3.57 22.45
C GLU A 84 12.51 -4.26 23.02
N THR A 85 11.32 -3.95 22.51
CA THR A 85 10.05 -4.56 22.90
C THR A 85 10.05 -6.07 22.66
N PHE A 86 10.56 -6.49 21.50
CA PHE A 86 10.64 -7.90 21.13
C PHE A 86 11.58 -8.67 22.05
N ARG A 87 12.78 -8.13 22.34
CA ARG A 87 13.73 -8.73 23.29
C ARG A 87 13.14 -8.82 24.70
N ASP A 88 12.45 -7.77 25.14
CA ASP A 88 11.88 -7.72 26.48
C ASP A 88 10.70 -8.73 26.60
N GLY A 89 9.87 -8.86 25.57
CA GLY A 89 8.82 -9.88 25.47
C GLY A 89 9.36 -11.31 25.42
N PHE A 90 10.44 -11.55 24.65
CA PHE A 90 11.13 -12.85 24.63
C PHE A 90 11.72 -13.21 26.00
N LYS A 91 12.31 -12.24 26.70
CA LYS A 91 12.86 -12.46 28.02
C LYS A 91 11.79 -12.85 29.04
N GLU A 92 10.59 -12.26 28.94
CA GLU A 92 9.46 -12.62 29.79
C GLU A 92 8.88 -14.01 29.47
N MET A 93 8.82 -14.41 28.18
CA MET A 93 8.38 -15.76 27.78
C MET A 93 9.37 -16.86 28.20
N PHE A 94 10.67 -16.65 28.00
CA PHE A 94 11.71 -17.67 28.25
C PHE A 94 12.22 -17.71 29.71
N ASP A 95 11.90 -16.72 30.54
CA ASP A 95 11.99 -16.86 32.00
C ASP A 95 10.79 -17.67 32.57
N GLY A 96 9.79 -18.02 31.74
CA GLY A 96 8.53 -18.68 32.08
C GLY A 96 8.47 -20.18 31.83
N GLU A 97 8.43 -20.66 30.58
CA GLU A 97 8.33 -22.09 30.24
C GLU A 97 9.04 -22.44 28.91
N GLU A 98 9.53 -23.68 28.79
CA GLU A 98 10.32 -24.21 27.66
C GLU A 98 9.45 -24.55 26.43
N GLU A 99 8.81 -23.56 25.78
CA GLU A 99 8.18 -23.81 24.48
C GLU A 99 9.15 -23.53 23.30
N GLU A 100 9.23 -24.49 22.38
CA GLU A 100 10.06 -24.39 21.18
C GLU A 100 9.32 -23.60 20.09
N LEU A 101 9.92 -22.49 19.64
CA LEU A 101 9.41 -21.71 18.52
C LEU A 101 9.53 -22.51 17.20
N PRO A 102 8.54 -22.42 16.30
CA PRO A 102 8.63 -23.01 14.96
C PRO A 102 9.89 -22.52 14.22
N GLY A 103 10.63 -23.44 13.60
CA GLY A 103 11.97 -23.17 13.04
C GLY A 103 12.02 -22.08 11.96
N ASN A 104 10.95 -21.94 11.17
CA ASN A 104 10.79 -20.88 10.17
C ASN A 104 10.63 -19.49 10.81
N VAL A 105 9.93 -19.39 11.94
CA VAL A 105 9.78 -18.15 12.71
C VAL A 105 11.13 -17.75 13.30
N VAL A 106 11.91 -18.70 13.83
CA VAL A 106 13.26 -18.46 14.36
C VAL A 106 14.22 -17.96 13.27
N GLU A 107 14.15 -18.53 12.06
CA GLU A 107 14.97 -18.12 10.92
C GLU A 107 14.64 -16.70 10.44
N LEU A 108 13.36 -16.37 10.32
CA LEU A 108 12.86 -15.02 9.98
C LEU A 108 13.24 -13.98 11.05
N LEU A 109 13.10 -14.33 12.33
CA LEU A 109 13.49 -13.48 13.46
C LEU A 109 15.01 -13.28 13.55
N MET A 110 15.81 -14.32 13.25
CA MET A 110 17.25 -14.16 13.15
C MET A 110 17.62 -13.18 12.04
N HIS A 111 16.98 -13.27 10.87
CA HIS A 111 17.21 -12.33 9.79
C HIS A 111 16.91 -10.87 10.21
N PHE A 112 15.83 -10.66 10.94
CA PHE A 112 15.48 -9.35 11.52
C PHE A 112 16.53 -8.83 12.53
N MET A 113 17.20 -9.74 13.26
CA MET A 113 18.19 -9.41 14.30
C MET A 113 19.65 -9.35 13.81
N ILE A 114 20.00 -9.96 12.67
CA ILE A 114 21.40 -10.13 12.23
C ILE A 114 22.12 -8.79 12.02
N ASP A 115 21.48 -7.76 11.47
CA ASP A 115 22.13 -6.46 11.26
C ASP A 115 22.44 -5.72 12.56
N ASP A 116 21.54 -5.79 13.55
CA ASP A 116 21.70 -5.05 14.82
C ASP A 116 22.57 -5.85 15.83
N VAL A 117 22.57 -7.18 15.73
CA VAL A 117 23.47 -8.06 16.49
C VAL A 117 24.92 -7.87 16.05
N ILE A 118 25.20 -7.68 14.75
CA ILE A 118 26.57 -7.52 14.26
C ILE A 118 27.16 -6.14 14.60
N GLU A 119 26.37 -5.06 14.61
CA GLU A 119 26.88 -3.72 14.94
C GLU A 119 26.91 -3.40 16.45
N ARG A 120 26.04 -4.00 17.28
CA ARG A 120 25.93 -3.67 18.71
C ARG A 120 26.40 -4.73 19.70
N VAL A 121 26.75 -5.95 19.26
CA VAL A 121 27.13 -7.01 20.20
C VAL A 121 28.63 -7.03 20.44
N GLY A 122 29.05 -6.17 21.36
CA GLY A 122 29.96 -6.62 22.40
C GLY A 122 29.23 -7.64 23.29
N THR A 123 29.32 -8.91 22.91
CA THR A 123 28.98 -10.13 23.70
C THR A 123 27.64 -10.11 24.46
N CYS A 124 26.59 -10.65 23.85
CA CYS A 124 25.35 -11.05 24.52
C CYS A 124 25.34 -12.59 24.62
N PRO A 125 25.63 -13.16 25.80
CA PRO A 125 25.76 -14.61 25.98
C PRO A 125 24.48 -15.40 25.67
N GLU A 126 23.30 -14.79 25.81
CA GLU A 126 22.03 -15.42 25.43
C GLU A 126 21.87 -15.53 23.92
N ALA A 127 22.31 -14.52 23.15
CA ALA A 127 22.30 -14.57 21.69
C ALA A 127 23.31 -15.61 21.15
N ASP A 128 24.49 -15.71 21.78
CA ASP A 128 25.47 -16.75 21.48
C ASP A 128 24.96 -18.16 21.80
N ARG A 129 24.17 -18.31 22.87
CA ARG A 129 23.52 -19.59 23.22
C ARG A 129 22.42 -19.97 22.24
N LEU A 130 21.62 -19.02 21.80
CA LEU A 130 20.58 -19.26 20.80
C LEU A 130 21.20 -19.62 19.45
N ALA A 131 22.22 -18.88 19.01
CA ALA A 131 22.99 -19.18 17.81
C ALA A 131 23.64 -20.58 17.86
N GLU A 132 24.20 -20.98 19.01
CA GLU A 132 24.79 -22.33 19.18
C GLU A 132 23.72 -23.43 19.21
N LYS A 133 22.56 -23.21 19.86
CA LYS A 133 21.44 -24.17 19.87
C LYS A 133 20.91 -24.40 18.45
N ILE A 134 20.86 -23.35 17.63
CA ILE A 134 20.45 -23.41 16.22
C ILE A 134 21.52 -24.08 15.35
N ARG A 135 22.81 -23.85 15.61
CA ARG A 135 23.91 -24.53 14.90
C ARG A 135 23.91 -26.04 15.11
N VAL A 136 23.46 -26.48 16.28
CA VAL A 136 23.25 -27.89 16.60
C VAL A 136 22.02 -28.45 15.87
N MET A 137 20.91 -27.70 15.81
CA MET A 137 19.72 -28.11 15.05
C MET A 137 19.97 -28.19 13.54
N GLY A 138 20.76 -27.27 12.96
CA GLY A 138 21.17 -27.31 11.56
C GLY A 138 22.03 -28.52 11.20
N ARG A 139 22.92 -28.96 12.10
CA ARG A 139 23.69 -30.21 11.91
C ARG A 139 22.84 -31.46 11.98
N ASN A 140 21.81 -31.46 12.83
CA ASN A 140 20.90 -32.61 12.93
C ASN A 140 20.02 -32.77 11.68
N ARG A 141 19.88 -31.73 10.85
CA ARG A 141 19.16 -31.79 9.57
C ARG A 141 20.02 -32.39 8.44
N GLU A 142 21.35 -32.20 8.47
CA GLU A 142 22.29 -32.83 7.53
C GLU A 142 22.54 -34.33 7.82
N GLU A 143 22.30 -34.81 9.05
CA GLU A 143 22.50 -36.22 9.43
C GLU A 143 21.24 -37.11 9.26
N VAL A 144 20.08 -36.56 8.84
CA VAL A 144 18.83 -37.33 8.67
C VAL A 144 18.56 -37.74 7.21
N ASP A 145 19.33 -37.23 6.24
CA ASP A 145 19.16 -37.56 4.81
C ASP A 145 20.01 -38.77 4.32
N GLU A 146 20.75 -39.44 5.20
CA GLU A 146 21.43 -40.70 4.87
C GLU A 146 20.96 -41.84 5.80
N ASP A 147 20.28 -42.82 5.19
CA ASP A 147 19.86 -44.13 5.73
C ASP A 147 18.52 -44.22 6.50
N MET A 148 17.41 -44.35 5.75
CA MET A 148 16.36 -45.31 6.11
C MET A 148 15.54 -45.80 4.89
N GLU A 149 16.16 -46.66 4.07
CA GLU A 149 15.39 -47.69 3.36
C GLU A 149 14.99 -48.77 4.38
N MET A 150 13.71 -48.88 4.73
CA MET A 150 13.11 -50.15 5.18
C MET A 150 11.64 -50.25 4.77
N ASP A 151 11.38 -51.21 3.87
CA ASP A 151 10.09 -51.85 3.67
C ASP A 151 9.59 -52.47 4.99
N PHE A 152 8.35 -52.18 5.42
CA PHE A 152 7.51 -53.21 6.03
C PHE A 152 6.01 -52.85 6.09
N ASP A 153 5.27 -53.90 5.81
CA ASP A 153 3.87 -54.21 5.63
C ASP A 153 3.05 -54.28 6.93
N GLY A 154 1.77 -53.92 6.83
CA GLY A 154 0.68 -54.63 7.52
C GLY A 154 0.17 -54.08 8.85
N GLU A 155 -1.16 -53.88 8.83
CA GLU A 155 -2.13 -53.90 9.94
C GLU A 155 -2.64 -52.55 10.50
N GLU A 156 -3.98 -52.50 10.46
CA GLU A 156 -4.88 -51.46 10.93
C GLU A 156 -4.80 -51.34 12.46
N ASP A 157 -4.73 -50.12 12.98
CA ASP A 157 -5.29 -49.81 14.29
C ASP A 157 -6.00 -48.44 14.21
N GLU A 158 -7.31 -48.50 14.49
CA GLU A 158 -8.20 -47.35 14.70
C GLU A 158 -7.69 -46.53 15.89
N ILE A 159 -7.42 -45.24 15.67
CA ILE A 159 -7.40 -44.24 16.75
C ILE A 159 -8.25 -43.05 16.30
N GLU A 160 -9.13 -42.68 17.21
CA GLU A 160 -10.32 -41.86 17.07
C GLU A 160 -10.00 -40.42 16.65
N GLU A 161 -10.88 -39.86 15.82
CA GLU A 161 -11.02 -38.41 15.65
C GLU A 161 -11.41 -37.78 16.99
N GLU A 162 -10.48 -37.04 17.62
CA GLU A 162 -10.83 -35.96 18.54
C GLU A 162 -10.45 -34.63 17.88
N ASP A 163 -11.48 -34.01 17.29
CA ASP A 163 -11.56 -32.57 17.08
C ASP A 163 -11.51 -31.84 18.44
N ASP A 164 -11.06 -30.57 18.38
CA ASP A 164 -11.16 -29.51 19.38
C ASP A 164 -10.10 -29.49 20.52
N ALA A 165 -8.95 -28.89 20.22
CA ALA A 165 -8.21 -28.11 21.21
C ALA A 165 -7.72 -26.79 20.58
N ASP A 166 -8.37 -25.70 20.98
CA ASP A 166 -7.90 -24.32 20.85
C ASP A 166 -6.42 -24.22 21.28
N GLU A 167 -5.49 -24.12 20.34
CA GLU A 167 -4.16 -23.58 20.62
C GLU A 167 -4.15 -22.09 20.28
N SER A 168 -4.87 -21.33 21.10
CA SER A 168 -4.55 -19.93 21.31
C SER A 168 -3.15 -19.87 21.94
N PHE A 169 -2.16 -19.63 21.08
CA PHE A 169 -0.74 -19.42 21.35
C PHE A 169 -0.44 -18.30 22.39
N LEU A 170 -1.45 -17.68 23.02
CA LEU A 170 -1.33 -16.38 23.69
C LEU A 170 -1.88 -16.33 25.12
N SER A 171 -2.41 -17.42 25.68
CA SER A 171 -2.96 -17.35 27.04
C SER A 171 -1.88 -17.52 28.11
N THR A 172 -1.09 -16.47 28.37
CA THR A 172 -0.44 -16.33 29.68
C THR A 172 -0.29 -14.88 30.10
N ASP A 173 -0.61 -14.66 31.38
CA ASP A 173 -0.71 -13.43 32.19
C ASP A 173 0.60 -12.59 32.24
N SER A 174 1.13 -12.21 31.08
CA SER A 174 2.10 -11.12 30.93
C SER A 174 1.31 -9.82 30.83
N GLY A 175 1.74 -8.75 31.49
CA GLY A 175 1.01 -7.46 31.53
C GLY A 175 0.94 -6.72 30.19
N ILE A 176 1.18 -7.41 29.07
CA ILE A 176 1.06 -6.97 27.69
C ILE A 176 -0.28 -7.49 27.18
N ASN A 177 -1.14 -6.60 26.68
CA ASN A 177 -2.41 -7.03 26.08
C ASN A 177 -2.11 -7.97 24.90
N GLU A 178 -2.78 -9.12 24.79
CA GLU A 178 -2.66 -10.07 23.67
C GLU A 178 -2.71 -9.36 22.29
N PHE A 179 -3.51 -8.29 22.19
CA PHE A 179 -3.65 -7.44 21.01
C PHE A 179 -2.37 -6.68 20.61
N GLU A 180 -1.55 -6.24 21.58
CA GLU A 180 -0.30 -5.51 21.31
C GLU A 180 0.81 -6.44 20.80
N VAL A 181 0.74 -7.74 21.11
CA VAL A 181 1.70 -8.76 20.66
C VAL A 181 1.40 -9.20 19.22
N GLU A 182 0.13 -9.39 18.88
CA GLU A 182 -0.28 -9.77 17.51
C GLU A 182 0.05 -8.65 16.50
N ASP A 183 -0.25 -7.39 16.84
CA ASP A 183 0.08 -6.23 16.00
C ASP A 183 1.60 -6.10 15.77
N LEU A 184 2.40 -6.34 16.82
CA LEU A 184 3.86 -6.31 16.71
C LEU A 184 4.40 -7.46 15.85
N ALA A 185 3.83 -8.66 15.99
CA ALA A 185 4.21 -9.82 15.18
C ALA A 185 3.91 -9.58 13.69
N GLN A 186 2.72 -9.07 13.36
CA GLN A 186 2.38 -8.69 11.98
C GLN A 186 3.34 -7.62 11.44
N GLU A 187 3.68 -6.62 12.25
CA GLU A 187 4.60 -5.58 11.85
C GLU A 187 6.02 -6.11 11.55
N ILE A 188 6.53 -7.02 12.39
CA ILE A 188 7.83 -7.67 12.18
C ILE A 188 7.83 -8.46 10.87
N LEU A 189 6.77 -9.23 10.58
CA LEU A 189 6.67 -10.02 9.36
C LEU A 189 6.68 -9.16 8.10
N ILE A 190 5.93 -8.05 8.12
CA ILE A 190 5.92 -7.08 7.01
C ILE A 190 7.29 -6.39 6.87
N HIS A 191 7.97 -6.10 7.98
CA HIS A 191 9.34 -5.57 7.94
C HIS A 191 10.31 -6.55 7.29
N ILE A 192 10.19 -7.84 7.60
CA ILE A 192 11.03 -8.87 6.99
C ILE A 192 10.75 -8.95 5.49
N LEU A 193 9.47 -9.00 5.07
CA LEU A 193 9.11 -8.94 3.65
C LEU A 193 9.70 -7.71 2.95
N MET A 194 9.65 -6.54 3.59
CA MET A 194 10.26 -5.31 3.06
C MET A 194 11.76 -5.48 2.84
N MET A 195 12.50 -6.05 3.81
CA MET A 195 13.94 -6.31 3.70
C MET A 195 14.24 -7.32 2.60
N SER A 196 13.52 -8.44 2.55
CA SER A 196 13.66 -9.47 1.51
C SER A 196 13.50 -8.87 0.11
N LEU A 197 12.51 -7.99 -0.09
CA LEU A 197 12.29 -7.28 -1.35
C LEU A 197 13.41 -6.26 -1.68
N LEU A 198 14.03 -5.64 -0.68
CA LEU A 198 15.14 -4.70 -0.88
C LEU A 198 16.45 -5.43 -1.23
N ASP A 199 16.69 -6.57 -0.60
CA ASP A 199 17.87 -7.41 -0.82
C ASP A 199 17.74 -8.28 -2.08
N ASN A 200 16.52 -8.37 -2.63
CA ASN A 200 16.19 -9.18 -3.81
C ASN A 200 16.51 -10.68 -3.58
N ASP A 201 16.22 -11.15 -2.36
CA ASP A 201 16.36 -12.55 -1.95
C ASP A 201 15.06 -13.31 -2.26
N GLU A 202 15.05 -13.98 -3.41
CA GLU A 202 13.93 -14.76 -3.95
C GLU A 202 13.36 -15.76 -2.93
N GLN A 203 14.23 -16.56 -2.31
CA GLN A 203 13.81 -17.56 -1.33
C GLN A 203 13.13 -16.92 -0.13
N LEU A 204 13.72 -15.84 0.38
CA LEU A 204 13.20 -15.16 1.57
C LEU A 204 11.90 -14.41 1.26
N ILE A 205 11.75 -13.87 0.05
CA ILE A 205 10.50 -13.26 -0.44
C ILE A 205 9.39 -14.33 -0.46
N CYS A 206 9.61 -15.48 -1.10
CA CYS A 206 8.64 -16.57 -1.18
C CYS A 206 8.25 -17.06 0.23
N ASN A 207 9.23 -17.29 1.10
CA ASN A 207 8.99 -17.72 2.48
C ASN A 207 8.19 -16.69 3.28
N SER A 208 8.47 -15.39 3.09
CA SER A 208 7.76 -14.31 3.78
C SER A 208 6.30 -14.21 3.31
N ILE A 209 6.06 -14.31 2.00
CA ILE A 209 4.71 -14.31 1.43
C ILE A 209 3.95 -15.54 1.91
N ASP A 210 4.53 -16.73 1.81
CA ASP A 210 3.89 -17.96 2.29
C ASP A 210 3.51 -17.87 3.77
N PHE A 211 4.39 -17.34 4.62
CA PHE A 211 4.08 -17.20 6.04
C PHE A 211 2.95 -16.20 6.30
N ILE A 212 2.99 -15.04 5.64
CA ILE A 212 1.96 -14.00 5.75
C ILE A 212 0.58 -14.55 5.33
N PHE A 213 0.50 -15.35 4.27
CA PHE A 213 -0.78 -15.75 3.68
C PHE A 213 -1.26 -17.16 4.02
N LYS A 214 -0.38 -18.12 4.32
CA LYS A 214 -0.77 -19.50 4.68
C LYS A 214 -0.89 -19.70 6.18
N THR A 215 -0.14 -18.95 6.98
CA THR A 215 -0.04 -19.19 8.42
C THR A 215 -0.82 -18.17 9.25
N SER A 216 -1.12 -16.99 8.70
CA SER A 216 -1.98 -16.02 9.37
C SER A 216 -3.43 -16.17 8.87
N GLU A 217 -4.35 -16.45 9.79
CA GLU A 217 -5.80 -16.27 9.54
C GLU A 217 -6.19 -14.78 9.54
N SER A 218 -5.25 -13.91 9.94
CA SER A 218 -5.46 -12.48 10.17
C SER A 218 -5.20 -11.67 8.89
N GLU A 219 -6.21 -10.92 8.42
CA GLU A 219 -5.98 -9.90 7.39
C GLU A 219 -5.03 -8.81 7.92
N PHE A 220 -3.81 -8.75 7.37
CA PHE A 220 -2.87 -7.67 7.68
C PHE A 220 -3.48 -6.29 7.38
N SER A 221 -3.20 -5.33 8.26
CA SER A 221 -3.73 -3.97 8.11
C SER A 221 -3.16 -3.27 6.86
N LEU A 222 -4.02 -2.50 6.18
CA LEU A 222 -3.60 -1.66 5.04
C LEU A 222 -2.47 -0.71 5.44
N ASP A 223 -2.52 -0.20 6.66
CA ASP A 223 -1.57 0.77 7.18
C ASP A 223 -0.14 0.17 7.26
N LEU A 224 0.01 -1.14 7.54
CA LEU A 224 1.31 -1.82 7.49
C LEU A 224 1.85 -1.90 6.05
N TYR A 225 1.04 -2.34 5.09
CA TYR A 225 1.45 -2.39 3.68
C TYR A 225 1.87 -1.02 3.13
N GLN A 226 1.19 0.05 3.57
CA GLN A 226 1.49 1.44 3.22
C GLN A 226 2.75 1.94 3.92
N LYS A 227 2.87 1.71 5.23
CA LYS A 227 4.03 2.07 6.04
C LYS A 227 5.30 1.44 5.50
N TYR A 228 5.27 0.17 5.11
CA TYR A 228 6.45 -0.54 4.59
C TYR A 228 6.60 -0.46 3.06
N GLU A 229 5.72 0.27 2.39
CA GLU A 229 5.74 0.47 0.93
C GLU A 229 5.73 -0.83 0.11
N ILE A 230 5.11 -1.89 0.65
CA ILE A 230 5.15 -3.23 0.06
C ILE A 230 4.68 -3.22 -1.39
N ALA A 231 3.57 -2.53 -1.71
CA ALA A 231 3.09 -2.38 -3.08
C ALA A 231 4.12 -1.73 -4.03
N ARG A 232 4.91 -0.76 -3.55
CA ARG A 232 5.97 -0.13 -4.35
C ARG A 232 7.15 -1.08 -4.53
N LEU A 233 7.49 -1.84 -3.50
CA LEU A 233 8.60 -2.78 -3.51
C LEU A 233 8.29 -3.97 -4.42
N LEU A 234 7.09 -4.54 -4.34
CA LEU A 234 6.62 -5.56 -5.28
C LEU A 234 6.67 -5.05 -6.73
N LEU A 235 6.19 -3.83 -7.00
CA LEU A 235 6.30 -3.24 -8.35
C LEU A 235 7.76 -3.03 -8.83
N ALA A 236 8.72 -2.93 -7.91
CA ALA A 236 10.12 -2.66 -8.25
C ALA A 236 10.98 -3.93 -8.33
N TYR A 237 10.68 -4.93 -7.49
CA TYR A 237 11.53 -6.08 -7.18
C TYR A 237 10.76 -7.40 -7.09
N GLY A 238 9.43 -7.38 -7.08
CA GLY A 238 8.63 -8.59 -7.30
C GLY A 238 8.89 -9.07 -8.72
N THR A 239 9.72 -10.09 -8.87
CA THR A 239 9.95 -10.72 -10.17
C THR A 239 8.73 -11.53 -10.58
N THR A 240 8.48 -11.59 -11.88
CA THR A 240 7.41 -12.39 -12.51
C THR A 240 7.88 -13.80 -12.90
N ASP A 241 9.09 -14.19 -12.51
CA ASP A 241 9.80 -15.37 -12.97
C ASP A 241 10.31 -16.22 -11.78
N TYR A 242 9.56 -16.33 -10.67
CA TYR A 242 9.95 -17.25 -9.60
C TYR A 242 9.53 -18.68 -10.02
N GLU A 243 10.48 -19.49 -10.51
CA GLU A 243 10.22 -20.85 -11.01
C GLU A 243 9.62 -21.77 -9.91
N GLU A 244 9.83 -21.46 -8.63
CA GLU A 244 9.31 -22.22 -7.49
C GLU A 244 7.95 -21.70 -6.98
N ALA A 245 7.42 -20.61 -7.56
CA ALA A 245 6.23 -19.91 -7.08
C ALA A 245 5.21 -19.56 -8.21
N GLU A 246 5.18 -20.35 -9.30
CA GLU A 246 4.27 -20.16 -10.46
C GLU A 246 2.78 -19.94 -10.10
N ASP A 247 2.30 -20.51 -8.99
CA ASP A 247 0.91 -20.34 -8.51
C ASP A 247 0.76 -19.26 -7.42
N LEU A 248 1.85 -18.81 -6.80
CA LEU A 248 1.88 -17.83 -5.72
C LEU A 248 2.07 -16.40 -6.26
N ASP A 249 2.79 -16.27 -7.39
CA ASP A 249 3.33 -15.00 -7.90
C ASP A 249 2.31 -14.03 -8.47
N GLU A 250 1.50 -14.46 -9.44
CA GLU A 250 0.62 -13.54 -10.17
C GLU A 250 -0.60 -13.19 -9.32
N ILE A 251 -1.15 -14.17 -8.61
CA ILE A 251 -2.37 -14.01 -7.81
C ILE A 251 -2.08 -13.19 -6.54
N LEU A 252 -1.01 -13.46 -5.78
CA LEU A 252 -0.80 -12.73 -4.52
C LEU A 252 -0.25 -11.32 -4.72
N MET A 253 0.59 -11.08 -5.72
CA MET A 253 1.00 -9.71 -6.03
C MET A 253 -0.19 -8.88 -6.50
N ASP A 254 -1.02 -9.42 -7.39
CA ASP A 254 -2.23 -8.74 -7.85
C ASP A 254 -3.25 -8.59 -6.72
N ASP A 255 -3.41 -9.57 -5.83
CA ASP A 255 -4.32 -9.49 -4.68
C ASP A 255 -3.88 -8.42 -3.68
N ILE A 256 -2.57 -8.29 -3.38
CA ILE A 256 -2.07 -7.22 -2.51
C ILE A 256 -2.30 -5.85 -3.18
N LEU A 257 -1.97 -5.72 -4.46
CA LEU A 257 -2.12 -4.47 -5.19
C LEU A 257 -3.61 -4.08 -5.33
N GLU A 258 -4.48 -5.05 -5.63
CA GLU A 258 -5.92 -4.90 -5.74
C GLU A 258 -6.54 -4.58 -4.38
N ALA A 259 -6.19 -5.31 -3.31
CA ALA A 259 -6.67 -5.05 -1.96
C ALA A 259 -6.30 -3.63 -1.50
N VAL A 260 -5.08 -3.17 -1.80
CA VAL A 260 -4.65 -1.81 -1.51
C VAL A 260 -5.47 -0.79 -2.31
N GLU A 261 -5.72 -1.03 -3.60
CA GLU A 261 -6.53 -0.13 -4.44
C GLU A 261 -8.00 -0.08 -3.99
N ILE A 262 -8.61 -1.23 -3.66
CA ILE A 262 -9.98 -1.35 -3.14
C ILE A 262 -10.12 -0.67 -1.79
N LYS A 263 -9.26 -1.00 -0.82
CA LYS A 263 -9.32 -0.44 0.55
C LYS A 263 -9.09 1.08 0.54
N MET A 264 -8.40 1.62 -0.47
CA MET A 264 -8.18 3.06 -0.64
C MET A 264 -9.36 3.82 -1.26
N LYS A 265 -10.25 3.16 -1.99
CA LYS A 265 -11.35 3.79 -2.72
C LYS A 265 -12.23 4.70 -1.84
N PRO A 266 -12.67 4.31 -0.62
CA PRO A 266 -13.48 5.17 0.23
C PRO A 266 -12.79 6.50 0.59
N ARG A 267 -11.48 6.47 0.90
CA ARG A 267 -10.69 7.68 1.22
C ARG A 267 -10.58 8.60 0.01
N LYS A 268 -10.38 8.05 -1.19
CA LYS A 268 -10.36 8.85 -2.45
C LYS A 268 -11.68 9.57 -2.68
N LEU A 269 -12.82 8.87 -2.50
CA LEU A 269 -14.15 9.44 -2.66
C LEU A 269 -14.48 10.49 -1.59
N GLU A 270 -14.06 10.29 -0.34
CA GLU A 270 -14.19 11.32 0.70
C GLU A 270 -13.40 12.58 0.31
N ALA A 271 -12.17 12.41 -0.18
CA ALA A 271 -11.34 13.52 -0.65
C ALA A 271 -11.97 14.28 -1.80
N PHE A 272 -12.53 13.57 -2.78
CA PHE A 272 -13.27 14.17 -3.88
C PHE A 272 -14.48 14.97 -3.40
N ARG A 273 -15.29 14.41 -2.50
CA ARG A 273 -16.47 15.11 -1.96
C ARG A 273 -16.09 16.37 -1.19
N MET A 274 -15.00 16.35 -0.44
CA MET A 274 -14.49 17.54 0.24
C MET A 274 -13.96 18.58 -0.76
N PHE A 275 -13.28 18.13 -1.81
CA PHE A 275 -12.82 18.99 -2.91
C PHE A 275 -14.00 19.69 -3.61
N VAL A 276 -15.03 18.94 -4.01
CA VAL A 276 -16.24 19.52 -4.64
C VAL A 276 -16.91 20.53 -3.71
N LYS A 277 -17.09 20.20 -2.42
CA LYS A 277 -17.64 21.15 -1.44
C LYS A 277 -16.81 22.41 -1.31
N SER A 278 -15.48 22.31 -1.41
CA SER A 278 -14.59 23.48 -1.36
C SER A 278 -14.76 24.38 -2.59
N LEU A 279 -14.99 23.80 -3.78
CA LEU A 279 -15.28 24.55 -5.01
C LEU A 279 -16.65 25.24 -4.93
N GLU A 280 -17.65 24.58 -4.38
CA GLU A 280 -18.97 25.16 -4.14
C GLU A 280 -18.89 26.33 -3.15
N ALA A 281 -18.10 26.19 -2.08
CA ALA A 281 -17.93 27.20 -1.04
C ALA A 281 -17.02 28.37 -1.44
N SER A 282 -16.13 28.19 -2.42
CA SER A 282 -15.15 29.20 -2.85
C SER A 282 -15.78 30.51 -3.37
N GLY A 283 -17.03 30.43 -3.86
CA GLY A 283 -17.70 31.55 -4.53
C GLY A 283 -17.10 31.90 -5.90
N GLU A 284 -16.11 31.15 -6.40
CA GLU A 284 -15.60 31.30 -7.76
C GLU A 284 -16.56 30.63 -8.75
N ASP A 285 -17.10 31.41 -9.69
CA ASP A 285 -18.05 30.89 -10.67
C ASP A 285 -17.34 30.11 -11.80
N SER A 286 -16.09 30.44 -12.13
CA SER A 286 -15.32 29.80 -13.21
C SER A 286 -14.45 28.65 -12.74
N LEU A 287 -14.36 27.57 -13.55
CA LEU A 287 -13.44 26.46 -13.29
C LEU A 287 -12.12 26.61 -14.07
N SER A 288 -11.00 26.31 -13.41
CA SER A 288 -9.68 26.25 -14.05
C SER A 288 -9.48 24.93 -14.80
N ASP A 289 -8.55 24.90 -15.76
CA ASP A 289 -8.19 23.67 -16.48
C ASP A 289 -7.65 22.60 -15.53
N ASP A 290 -6.84 22.99 -14.55
CA ASP A 290 -6.30 22.10 -13.52
C ASP A 290 -7.44 21.47 -12.68
N THR A 291 -8.49 22.24 -12.38
CA THR A 291 -9.71 21.75 -11.70
C THR A 291 -10.49 20.79 -12.58
N LEU A 292 -10.72 21.15 -13.85
CA LEU A 292 -11.45 20.31 -14.81
C LEU A 292 -10.75 18.98 -15.05
N GLU A 293 -9.42 18.97 -15.09
CA GLU A 293 -8.65 17.74 -15.24
C GLU A 293 -8.89 16.76 -14.08
N ILE A 294 -8.91 17.26 -12.84
CA ILE A 294 -9.23 16.45 -11.66
C ILE A 294 -10.68 15.94 -11.73
N LEU A 295 -11.65 16.83 -12.01
CA LEU A 295 -13.06 16.45 -12.10
C LEU A 295 -13.29 15.37 -13.18
N MET A 296 -12.71 15.55 -14.36
CA MET A 296 -12.86 14.61 -15.46
C MET A 296 -12.12 13.29 -15.20
N HIS A 297 -11.04 13.28 -14.42
CA HIS A 297 -10.43 12.03 -13.96
C HIS A 297 -11.44 11.23 -13.13
N PHE A 298 -12.03 11.82 -12.10
CA PHE A 298 -13.02 11.16 -11.24
C PHE A 298 -14.28 10.72 -11.99
N ALA A 299 -14.75 11.52 -12.95
CA ALA A 299 -15.87 11.11 -13.81
C ALA A 299 -15.55 9.83 -14.59
N ARG A 300 -14.31 9.67 -15.07
CA ARG A 300 -13.89 8.55 -15.93
C ARG A 300 -13.47 7.30 -15.18
N THR A 301 -12.82 7.45 -14.03
CA THR A 301 -12.21 6.32 -13.31
C THR A 301 -13.00 5.86 -12.10
N GLU A 302 -13.71 6.78 -11.42
CA GLU A 302 -14.38 6.51 -10.15
C GLU A 302 -15.91 6.57 -10.25
N ASN A 303 -16.45 6.68 -11.48
CA ASN A 303 -17.89 6.78 -11.78
C ASN A 303 -18.62 7.95 -11.07
N GLU A 304 -17.92 9.04 -10.79
CA GLU A 304 -18.49 10.25 -10.16
C GLU A 304 -19.11 11.23 -11.18
N VAL A 305 -19.65 10.70 -12.29
CA VAL A 305 -20.12 11.50 -13.44
C VAL A 305 -21.24 12.45 -13.04
N ASP A 306 -22.24 11.99 -12.29
CA ASP A 306 -23.38 12.83 -11.88
C ASP A 306 -22.95 14.02 -11.02
N THR A 307 -21.99 13.81 -10.11
CA THR A 307 -21.43 14.87 -9.27
C THR A 307 -20.73 15.92 -10.12
N VAL A 308 -19.93 15.47 -11.08
CA VAL A 308 -19.18 16.33 -11.99
C VAL A 308 -20.12 17.11 -12.91
N VAL A 309 -21.12 16.46 -13.50
CA VAL A 309 -22.10 17.09 -14.40
C VAL A 309 -22.87 18.20 -13.69
N LYS A 310 -23.33 17.97 -12.46
CA LYS A 310 -24.01 19.00 -11.65
C LYS A 310 -23.12 20.21 -11.42
N LEU A 311 -21.84 19.98 -11.14
CA LEU A 311 -20.88 21.06 -10.95
C LEU A 311 -20.64 21.85 -12.25
N LEU A 312 -20.51 21.18 -13.40
CA LEU A 312 -20.33 21.80 -14.71
C LEU A 312 -21.59 22.58 -15.19
N LEU A 313 -22.77 22.14 -14.77
CA LEU A 313 -24.01 22.89 -15.00
C LEU A 313 -24.04 24.18 -14.18
N ALA A 314 -23.61 24.12 -12.93
CA ALA A 314 -23.65 25.24 -11.97
C ALA A 314 -22.52 26.25 -12.15
N LYS A 315 -21.40 25.87 -12.75
CA LYS A 315 -20.21 26.72 -12.92
C LYS A 315 -20.02 27.16 -14.36
N ASP A 316 -19.26 28.24 -14.53
CA ASP A 316 -18.84 28.79 -15.82
C ASP A 316 -17.66 27.98 -16.35
N VAL A 317 -17.88 27.35 -17.50
CA VAL A 317 -16.90 26.56 -18.24
C VAL A 317 -16.97 27.01 -19.70
N THR A 318 -15.83 27.32 -20.28
CA THR A 318 -15.75 27.86 -21.64
C THR A 318 -15.91 26.76 -22.69
N THR A 319 -16.34 27.14 -23.90
CA THR A 319 -16.41 26.23 -25.06
C THR A 319 -15.07 25.55 -25.34
N ILE A 320 -13.96 26.28 -25.21
CA ILE A 320 -12.60 25.75 -25.39
C ILE A 320 -12.32 24.65 -24.36
N GLN A 321 -12.71 24.84 -23.11
CA GLN A 321 -12.54 23.83 -22.07
C GLN A 321 -13.38 22.59 -22.33
N TYR A 322 -14.67 22.73 -22.70
CA TYR A 322 -15.51 21.60 -23.07
C TYR A 322 -14.89 20.76 -24.20
N ARG A 323 -14.31 21.43 -25.21
CA ARG A 323 -13.61 20.78 -26.33
C ARG A 323 -12.31 20.11 -25.88
N ASN A 324 -11.44 20.82 -25.16
CA ASN A 324 -10.14 20.31 -24.72
C ASN A 324 -10.29 19.06 -23.85
N PHE A 325 -11.30 19.03 -22.98
CA PHE A 325 -11.58 17.89 -22.12
C PHE A 325 -12.52 16.85 -22.76
N MET A 326 -12.97 17.06 -23.99
CA MET A 326 -13.87 16.17 -24.74
C MET A 326 -15.13 15.80 -23.96
N ILE A 327 -15.72 16.78 -23.27
CA ILE A 327 -16.81 16.56 -22.31
C ILE A 327 -18.09 16.10 -23.04
N GLU A 328 -18.45 16.74 -24.16
CA GLU A 328 -19.65 16.33 -24.92
C GLU A 328 -19.55 14.88 -25.40
N MET A 329 -18.42 14.51 -26.02
CA MET A 329 -18.18 13.17 -26.53
C MET A 329 -18.23 12.13 -25.40
N PHE A 330 -17.60 12.43 -24.27
CA PHE A 330 -17.64 11.57 -23.08
C PHE A 330 -19.08 11.33 -22.57
N LEU A 331 -19.91 12.37 -22.52
CA LEU A 331 -21.30 12.26 -22.05
C LEU A 331 -22.20 11.53 -23.05
N MET A 332 -21.98 11.71 -24.35
CA MET A 332 -22.73 11.00 -25.40
C MET A 332 -22.44 9.49 -25.43
N GLU A 333 -21.22 9.10 -25.05
CA GLU A 333 -20.80 7.69 -24.97
C GLU A 333 -21.18 7.03 -23.64
N TYR A 334 -21.76 7.79 -22.69
CA TYR A 334 -22.10 7.26 -21.37
C TYR A 334 -23.26 6.25 -21.46
N PRO A 335 -23.14 5.04 -20.86
CA PRO A 335 -24.10 3.94 -21.08
C PRO A 335 -25.54 4.25 -20.69
N GLU A 336 -25.73 5.02 -19.61
CA GLU A 336 -27.04 5.38 -19.06
C GLU A 336 -27.10 6.89 -18.84
N PRO A 337 -27.41 7.68 -19.89
CA PRO A 337 -27.42 9.13 -19.79
C PRO A 337 -28.54 9.63 -18.86
N THR A 338 -28.19 10.51 -17.93
CA THR A 338 -29.16 11.16 -17.04
C THR A 338 -29.68 12.46 -17.65
N LEU A 339 -30.82 12.96 -17.15
CA LEU A 339 -31.40 14.23 -17.61
C LEU A 339 -30.40 15.40 -17.48
N ASP A 340 -29.62 15.42 -16.39
CA ASP A 340 -28.59 16.46 -16.17
C ASP A 340 -27.50 16.38 -17.26
N MET A 341 -27.14 15.17 -17.71
CA MET A 341 -26.18 14.98 -18.81
C MET A 341 -26.74 15.50 -20.14
N GLU A 342 -28.01 15.23 -20.44
CA GLU A 342 -28.67 15.73 -21.65
C GLU A 342 -28.74 17.27 -21.65
N ILE A 343 -29.07 17.87 -20.50
CA ILE A 343 -29.08 19.33 -20.33
C ILE A 343 -27.68 19.91 -20.57
N LEU A 344 -26.64 19.26 -20.04
CA LEU A 344 -25.25 19.72 -20.22
C LEU A 344 -24.81 19.60 -21.68
N ILE A 345 -25.14 18.51 -22.38
CA ILE A 345 -24.87 18.35 -23.81
C ILE A 345 -25.55 19.48 -24.61
N GLN A 346 -26.81 19.77 -24.31
CA GLN A 346 -27.53 20.85 -24.99
C GLN A 346 -26.90 22.22 -24.70
N LYS A 347 -26.51 22.50 -23.44
CA LYS A 347 -25.78 23.72 -23.05
C LYS A 347 -24.49 23.87 -23.87
N ILE A 348 -23.71 22.80 -24.04
CA ILE A 348 -22.47 22.83 -24.82
C ILE A 348 -22.75 23.21 -26.28
N ARG A 349 -23.74 22.56 -26.92
CA ARG A 349 -24.08 22.84 -28.32
C ARG A 349 -24.57 24.26 -28.56
N GLU A 350 -25.37 24.79 -27.64
CA GLU A 350 -25.84 26.18 -27.72
C GLU A 350 -24.67 27.17 -27.65
N MET A 351 -23.69 26.92 -26.77
CA MET A 351 -22.49 27.74 -26.69
C MET A 351 -21.64 27.68 -27.97
N GLU A 352 -21.51 26.49 -28.57
CA GLU A 352 -20.79 26.33 -29.84
C GLU A 352 -21.47 27.07 -31.00
N GLU A 353 -22.80 27.01 -31.09
CA GLU A 353 -23.55 27.76 -32.09
C GLU A 353 -23.42 29.28 -31.92
N GLU A 354 -23.37 29.77 -30.68
CA GLU A 354 -23.16 31.18 -30.39
C GLU A 354 -21.76 31.64 -30.83
N ASP A 355 -20.72 30.88 -30.49
CA ASP A 355 -19.34 31.17 -30.90
C ASP A 355 -19.20 31.23 -32.44
N ASP A 356 -19.84 30.31 -33.16
CA ASP A 356 -19.83 30.28 -34.63
C ASP A 356 -20.55 31.49 -35.24
N ARG A 357 -21.67 31.92 -34.66
CA ARG A 357 -22.40 33.13 -35.10
C ARG A 357 -21.59 34.39 -34.85
N VAL A 358 -20.91 34.48 -33.71
CA VAL A 358 -20.03 35.60 -33.37
C VAL A 358 -18.87 35.65 -34.36
N PHE A 359 -18.22 34.53 -34.65
CA PHE A 359 -17.13 34.46 -35.62
C PHE A 359 -17.59 34.91 -37.02
N LEU A 360 -18.74 34.43 -37.50
CA LEU A 360 -19.30 34.85 -38.79
C LEU A 360 -19.66 36.34 -38.83
N SER A 361 -20.00 36.95 -37.69
CA SER A 361 -20.31 38.38 -37.61
C SER A 361 -19.09 39.30 -37.67
N PHE A 362 -17.89 38.78 -37.38
CA PHE A 362 -16.61 39.50 -37.51
C PHE A 362 -15.94 39.34 -38.89
N VAL A 363 -16.42 38.40 -39.71
CA VAL A 363 -15.86 38.07 -41.04
C VAL A 363 -16.61 38.78 -42.19
N ILE A 364 -17.78 39.36 -41.90
CA ILE A 364 -18.58 40.20 -42.80
C ILE A 364 -18.34 41.67 -42.46
#